data_AF-A0A7C5ITZ6-F1
#
_entry.id   AF-A0A7C5ITZ6-F1
#
_cell.length_a   1.000
_cell.length_b   1.000
_cell.length_c   1.000
_cell.angle_alpha   90.00
_cell.angle_beta   90.00
_cell.angle_gamma   90.00
#
_symmetry.space_group_name_H-M   'P 1'
#
loop_
_entity.id
_entity.type
_entity.pdbx_description
1 polymer ?
#
loop_
_entity_poly.entity_id
_entity_poly.type
_entity_poly.pdbx_seq_one_letter_code
_entity_poly.pdbx_strand_id
1 'polypeptide(L)'
;MNKSISVDINQGEVKVKFSEPVAGKLTFADLGLKDEQLVLKGGLLRLVFDMEGIGEHQYYQVPTIEVAYQEEVSETHWQCDFNKVTILDKMDHHGRSTVMLLNRKKLSELEHHHQNQLVIHAEFPEAVHLSVEGSYINFFK
;
A
#
# COMPACT_ATOMS: atom_id res chain seq x y z
N MET A 1 5.21 6.68 17.67
CA MET A 1 3.84 6.60 17.12
C MET A 1 3.51 7.94 16.49
N ASN A 2 3.45 8.00 15.15
CA ASN A 2 2.95 9.16 14.45
C ASN A 2 1.47 9.35 14.83
N LYS A 3 1.11 10.51 15.39
CA LYS A 3 -0.28 10.82 15.77
C LYS A 3 -1.22 10.93 14.57
N SER A 4 -0.66 10.98 13.37
CA SER A 4 -1.32 11.31 12.12
C SER A 4 -1.78 10.10 11.31
N ILE A 5 -1.49 8.88 11.81
CA ILE A 5 -1.78 7.62 11.13
C ILE A 5 -2.46 6.68 12.13
N SER A 6 -3.53 6.03 11.68
CA SER A 6 -4.19 4.96 12.41
C SER A 6 -4.32 3.72 11.53
N VAL A 7 -4.25 2.54 12.13
CA VAL A 7 -4.28 1.27 11.43
C VAL A 7 -5.36 0.38 12.02
N ASP A 8 -6.18 -0.19 11.14
CA ASP A 8 -7.17 -1.22 11.44
C ASP A 8 -6.79 -2.48 10.64
N ILE A 9 -6.77 -3.63 11.30
CA ILE A 9 -6.35 -4.90 10.70
C ILE A 9 -7.46 -5.91 10.89
N ASN A 10 -7.93 -6.44 9.76
CA ASN A 10 -8.88 -7.54 9.68
C ASN A 10 -8.24 -8.69 8.90
N GLN A 11 -8.88 -9.86 8.90
CA GLN A 11 -8.33 -11.03 8.21
C GLN A 11 -8.20 -10.77 6.70
N GLY A 12 -6.95 -10.63 6.22
CA GLY A 12 -6.64 -10.35 4.82
C GLY A 12 -6.76 -8.88 4.40
N GLU A 13 -7.11 -7.97 5.31
CA GLU A 13 -7.22 -6.54 5.03
C GLU A 13 -6.47 -5.69 6.07
N VAL A 14 -5.64 -4.79 5.58
CA VAL A 14 -4.98 -3.77 6.38
C VAL A 14 -5.45 -2.40 5.90
N LYS A 15 -6.10 -1.66 6.78
CA LYS A 15 -6.54 -0.29 6.50
C LYS A 15 -5.68 0.70 7.27
N VAL A 16 -5.00 1.57 6.54
CA VAL A 16 -4.18 2.68 7.03
C VAL A 16 -4.93 3.97 6.75
N LYS A 17 -5.26 4.73 7.78
CA LYS A 17 -5.93 6.03 7.66
C LYS A 17 -4.98 7.16 8.03
N PHE A 18 -4.87 8.12 7.12
CA PHE A 18 -4.13 9.37 7.34
C PHE A 18 -5.08 10.44 7.88
N SER A 19 -4.62 11.25 8.82
CA SER A 19 -5.31 12.49 9.23
C SER A 19 -4.69 13.74 8.62
N GLU A 20 -3.47 13.63 8.11
CA GLU A 20 -2.73 14.68 7.37
C GLU A 20 -1.70 13.99 6.45
N PRO A 21 -1.20 14.68 5.41
CA PRO A 21 -0.16 14.15 4.55
C PRO A 21 1.14 14.00 5.35
N VAL A 22 1.75 12.82 5.29
CA VAL A 22 3.04 12.57 5.95
C VAL A 22 4.12 12.47 4.89
N ALA A 23 5.06 13.41 4.94
CA ALA A 23 6.12 13.53 3.96
C ALA A 23 7.17 12.42 4.09
N GLY A 24 7.66 11.96 2.94
CA GLY A 24 8.80 11.04 2.85
C GLY A 24 8.43 9.56 2.89
N LYS A 25 9.46 8.73 3.04
CA LYS A 25 9.36 7.27 3.07
C LYS A 25 8.88 6.82 4.44
N LEU A 26 7.79 6.05 4.48
CA LEU A 26 7.28 5.40 5.68
C LEU A 26 7.34 3.89 5.51
N THR A 27 8.09 3.21 6.36
CA THR A 27 8.04 1.74 6.42
C THR A 27 6.69 1.28 6.95
N PHE A 28 6.33 0.02 6.75
CA PHE A 28 5.13 -0.52 7.37
C PHE A 28 5.25 -0.49 8.91
N ALA A 29 6.47 -0.54 9.46
CA ALA A 29 6.73 -0.35 10.89
C ALA A 29 6.34 1.06 11.35
N ASP A 30 6.69 2.09 10.57
CA ASP A 30 6.36 3.48 10.84
C ASP A 30 4.83 3.74 10.79
N LEU A 31 4.11 2.95 9.99
CA LEU A 31 2.65 2.96 9.95
C LEU A 31 2.03 2.31 11.19
N GLY A 32 2.79 1.52 11.95
CA GLY A 32 2.34 0.83 13.16
C GLY A 32 1.96 -0.64 12.95
N LEU A 33 2.33 -1.23 11.81
CA LEU A 33 2.16 -2.66 11.54
C LEU A 33 3.24 -3.48 12.26
N LYS A 34 2.95 -4.77 12.48
CA LYS A 34 3.87 -5.73 13.07
C LYS A 34 3.90 -7.00 12.22
N ASP A 35 5.05 -7.69 12.20
CA ASP A 35 5.26 -8.84 11.32
C ASP A 35 4.23 -9.95 11.59
N GLU A 36 3.83 -10.16 12.84
CA GLU A 36 2.85 -11.21 13.19
C GLU A 36 1.45 -10.94 12.64
N GLN A 37 1.17 -9.69 12.26
CA GLN A 37 -0.11 -9.26 11.69
C GLN A 37 -0.15 -9.41 10.16
N LEU A 38 1.01 -9.62 9.52
CA LEU A 38 1.16 -9.68 8.07
C LEU A 38 1.58 -11.07 7.59
N VAL A 39 0.97 -12.10 8.18
CA VAL A 39 1.13 -13.49 7.76
C VAL A 39 -0.08 -13.92 6.95
N LEU A 40 0.12 -14.16 5.66
CA LEU A 40 -0.90 -14.64 4.74
C LEU A 40 -0.75 -16.14 4.57
N LYS A 41 -1.82 -16.91 4.76
CA LYS A 41 -1.81 -18.37 4.55
C LYS A 41 -1.98 -18.78 3.07
N GLY A 42 -1.71 -17.85 2.15
CA GLY A 42 -2.09 -17.89 0.73
C GLY A 42 -3.37 -17.11 0.47
N GLY A 43 -3.58 -16.71 -0.79
CA GLY A 43 -4.77 -15.98 -1.22
C GLY A 43 -4.59 -14.48 -1.31
N LEU A 44 -5.61 -13.72 -0.88
CA LEU A 44 -5.74 -12.30 -1.16
C LEU A 44 -5.25 -11.43 0.01
N LEU A 45 -4.45 -10.42 -0.31
CA LEU A 45 -4.16 -9.28 0.54
C LEU A 45 -4.90 -8.06 0.03
N ARG A 46 -5.49 -7.29 0.94
CA ARG A 46 -6.04 -5.97 0.65
C ARG A 46 -5.38 -4.92 1.53
N LEU A 47 -4.62 -3.99 0.95
CA LEU A 47 -4.11 -2.82 1.63
C LEU A 47 -4.97 -1.61 1.25
N VAL A 48 -5.49 -0.87 2.23
CA VAL A 48 -6.33 0.29 2.01
C VAL A 48 -5.65 1.50 2.63
N PHE A 49 -5.26 2.47 1.81
CA PHE A 49 -4.77 3.77 2.26
C PHE A 49 -5.90 4.79 2.12
N ASP A 50 -6.48 5.15 3.26
CA ASP A 50 -7.57 6.10 3.41
C ASP A 50 -6.99 7.51 3.60
N MET A 51 -7.11 8.32 2.55
CA MET A 51 -6.60 9.69 2.42
C MET A 51 -7.76 10.70 2.48
N GLU A 52 -8.92 10.31 3.02
CA GLU A 52 -10.04 11.22 3.21
C GLU A 52 -9.70 12.31 4.24
N GLY A 53 -9.96 13.56 3.87
CA GLY A 53 -9.87 14.70 4.78
C GLY A 53 -8.46 15.22 5.07
N ILE A 54 -7.43 14.74 4.38
CA ILE A 54 -6.04 15.19 4.61
C ILE A 54 -5.65 16.47 3.85
N GLY A 55 -6.58 17.10 3.15
CA GLY A 55 -6.35 18.37 2.44
C GLY A 55 -5.71 18.17 1.06
N GLU A 56 -4.86 19.11 0.62
CA GLU A 56 -4.20 19.04 -0.68
C GLU A 56 -3.09 17.98 -0.70
N HIS A 57 -3.15 17.04 -1.66
CA HIS A 57 -2.12 16.02 -1.80
C HIS A 57 -0.96 16.50 -2.67
N GLN A 58 0.20 16.77 -2.06
CA GLN A 58 1.44 16.98 -2.79
C GLN A 58 2.18 15.67 -3.01
N TYR A 59 1.84 14.96 -4.07
CA TYR A 59 2.50 13.69 -4.36
C TYR A 59 3.96 13.83 -4.83
N TYR A 60 4.78 12.82 -4.52
CA TYR A 60 6.08 12.62 -5.19
C TYR A 60 5.92 12.45 -6.70
N GLN A 61 6.99 12.68 -7.45
CA GLN A 61 6.97 12.50 -8.92
C GLN A 61 6.55 11.08 -9.31
N VAL A 62 6.99 10.10 -8.53
CA VAL A 62 6.61 8.68 -8.66
C VAL A 62 6.22 8.17 -7.27
N PRO A 63 4.94 8.30 -6.88
CA PRO A 63 4.46 7.71 -5.64
C PRO A 63 4.69 6.21 -5.69
N THR A 64 5.25 5.66 -4.62
CA THR A 64 5.77 4.28 -4.64
C THR A 64 5.22 3.50 -3.45
N ILE A 65 4.87 2.24 -3.70
CA ILE A 65 4.77 1.21 -2.66
C ILE A 65 5.79 0.13 -2.98
N GLU A 66 6.50 -0.33 -1.96
CA GLU A 66 7.26 -1.57 -2.03
C GLU A 66 6.71 -2.52 -0.97
N VAL A 67 6.37 -3.74 -1.38
CA VAL A 67 5.99 -4.80 -0.46
C VAL A 67 7.05 -5.88 -0.56
N ALA A 68 7.83 -6.02 0.49
CA ALA A 68 8.82 -7.07 0.65
C ALA A 68 8.21 -8.25 1.42
N TYR A 69 8.68 -9.44 1.10
CA TYR A 69 8.24 -10.69 1.72
C TYR A 69 9.45 -11.60 1.97
N GLN A 70 9.33 -12.49 2.95
CA GLN A 70 10.44 -13.34 3.40
C GLN A 70 10.71 -14.49 2.43
N GLU A 71 9.64 -15.03 1.86
CA GLU A 71 9.67 -16.13 0.89
C GLU A 71 10.10 -15.66 -0.49
N GLU A 72 10.58 -16.61 -1.29
CA GLU A 72 10.73 -16.43 -2.71
C GLU A 72 9.47 -16.95 -3.39
N VAL A 73 8.65 -16.02 -3.90
CA VAL A 73 7.32 -16.34 -4.45
C VAL A 73 7.42 -16.47 -5.96
N SER A 74 6.72 -17.47 -6.50
CA SER A 74 6.75 -17.80 -7.92
C SER A 74 5.99 -16.83 -8.81
N GLU A 75 4.77 -16.45 -8.45
CA GLU A 75 4.02 -15.45 -9.21
C GLU A 75 3.16 -14.65 -8.24
N THR A 76 3.12 -13.33 -8.39
CA THR A 76 2.19 -12.48 -7.62
C THR A 76 1.46 -11.55 -8.57
N HIS A 77 0.17 -11.37 -8.33
CA HIS A 77 -0.64 -10.40 -9.05
C HIS A 77 -0.98 -9.23 -8.14
N TRP A 78 -0.81 -8.02 -8.67
CA TRP A 78 -1.00 -6.77 -7.94
C TRP A 78 -1.89 -5.84 -8.74
N GLN A 79 -2.94 -5.33 -8.11
CA GLN A 79 -3.81 -4.31 -8.68
C GLN A 79 -3.90 -3.15 -7.71
N CYS A 80 -3.67 -1.93 -8.21
CA CYS A 80 -3.90 -0.70 -7.45
C CYS A 80 -5.09 0.05 -8.04
N ASP A 81 -6.09 0.29 -7.21
CA ASP A 81 -7.26 1.09 -7.53
C ASP A 81 -7.22 2.39 -6.73
N PHE A 82 -7.33 3.53 -7.41
CA PHE A 82 -7.51 4.81 -6.75
C PHE A 82 -8.91 5.34 -7.06
N ASN A 83 -9.68 5.63 -6.02
CA ASN A 83 -11.08 6.05 -6.13
C ASN A 83 -11.90 5.16 -7.08
N LYS A 84 -11.73 3.83 -6.93
CA LYS A 84 -12.40 2.76 -7.70
C LYS A 84 -12.00 2.67 -9.18
N VAL A 85 -10.92 3.34 -9.58
CA VAL A 85 -10.34 3.23 -10.91
C VAL A 85 -8.99 2.54 -10.83
N THR A 86 -8.82 1.46 -11.57
CA THR A 86 -7.51 0.78 -11.68
C THR A 86 -6.49 1.70 -12.32
N ILE A 87 -5.42 1.96 -11.57
CA ILE A 87 -4.30 2.82 -11.99
C ILE A 87 -3.01 2.04 -12.24
N LEU A 88 -2.93 0.81 -11.71
CA LEU A 88 -1.84 -0.12 -11.95
C LEU A 88 -2.39 -1.55 -11.89
N ASP A 89 -1.96 -2.36 -12.84
CA ASP A 89 -2.16 -3.81 -12.86
C ASP A 89 -0.79 -4.42 -13.23
N LYS A 90 -0.25 -5.25 -12.34
CA LYS A 90 1.10 -5.80 -12.44
C LYS A 90 1.13 -7.27 -12.05
N MET A 91 1.73 -8.07 -12.92
CA MET A 91 2.18 -9.42 -12.59
C MET A 91 3.69 -9.39 -12.29
N ASP A 92 4.12 -10.17 -11.31
CA ASP A 92 5.53 -10.35 -10.97
C ASP A 92 5.83 -11.84 -10.92
N HIS A 93 6.76 -12.30 -11.75
CA HIS A 93 6.91 -13.73 -12.06
C HIS A 93 8.02 -14.43 -11.27
N HIS A 94 8.70 -13.76 -10.34
CA HIS A 94 9.58 -14.37 -9.32
C HIS A 94 10.23 -13.25 -8.50
N GLY A 95 10.19 -13.35 -7.17
CA GLY A 95 10.85 -12.34 -6.33
C GLY A 95 10.69 -12.55 -4.84
N ARG A 96 11.26 -11.62 -4.07
CA ARG A 96 11.05 -11.44 -2.61
C ARG A 96 10.45 -10.08 -2.27
N SER A 97 10.07 -9.33 -3.30
CA SER A 97 9.53 -7.99 -3.17
C SER A 97 8.88 -7.57 -4.47
N THR A 98 7.85 -6.76 -4.38
CA THR A 98 7.26 -6.10 -5.54
C THR A 98 7.22 -4.60 -5.32
N VAL A 99 7.75 -3.87 -6.30
CA VAL A 99 7.71 -2.40 -6.34
C VAL A 99 6.61 -1.95 -7.28
N MET A 100 5.69 -1.15 -6.75
CA MET A 100 4.56 -0.55 -7.46
C MET A 100 4.82 0.95 -7.62
N LEU A 101 5.10 1.36 -8.86
CA LEU A 101 5.33 2.76 -9.24
C LEU A 101 4.02 3.35 -9.76
N LEU A 102 3.41 4.25 -8.99
CA LEU A 102 2.13 4.84 -9.33
C LEU A 102 2.29 6.05 -10.25
N ASN A 103 1.29 6.30 -11.09
CA ASN A 103 1.25 7.47 -11.94
C ASN A 103 0.68 8.67 -11.18
N ARG A 104 1.56 9.61 -10.78
CA ARG A 104 1.18 10.86 -10.11
C ARG A 104 0.06 11.60 -10.84
N LYS A 105 0.14 11.74 -12.17
CA LYS A 105 -0.85 12.49 -12.94
C LYS A 105 -2.22 11.83 -12.80
N LYS A 106 -2.26 10.50 -12.86
CA LYS A 106 -3.50 9.75 -12.73
C LYS A 106 -4.11 9.87 -11.34
N LEU A 107 -3.29 9.86 -10.30
CA LEU A 107 -3.75 10.12 -8.92
C LEU A 107 -4.36 11.52 -8.81
N SER A 108 -3.67 12.55 -9.29
CA SER A 108 -4.18 13.93 -9.24
C SER A 108 -5.45 14.15 -10.09
N GLU A 109 -5.59 13.47 -11.23
CA GLU A 109 -6.81 13.54 -12.07
C GLU A 109 -8.03 12.90 -11.41
N LEU A 110 -7.80 11.87 -10.59
CA LEU A 110 -8.84 11.08 -9.93
C LEU A 110 -9.09 11.53 -8.49
N GLU A 111 -8.40 12.56 -8.01
CA GLU A 111 -8.50 13.07 -6.65
C GLU A 111 -9.80 13.86 -6.47
N HIS A 112 -10.52 13.58 -5.39
CA HIS A 112 -11.74 14.28 -5.04
C HIS A 112 -11.49 15.16 -3.81
N HIS A 113 -12.24 16.25 -3.66
CA HIS A 113 -12.05 17.17 -2.53
C HIS A 113 -12.28 16.56 -1.14
N HIS A 114 -13.04 15.46 -1.05
CA HIS A 114 -13.46 14.92 0.25
C HIS A 114 -13.21 13.43 0.42
N GLN A 115 -13.06 12.63 -0.63
CA GLN A 115 -12.95 11.18 -0.52
C GLN A 115 -11.86 10.66 -1.43
N ASN A 116 -10.75 10.22 -0.83
CA ASN A 116 -9.62 9.66 -1.56
C ASN A 116 -9.19 8.35 -0.92
N GLN A 117 -9.24 7.27 -1.70
CA GLN A 117 -8.84 5.96 -1.24
C GLN A 117 -8.00 5.27 -2.30
N LEU A 118 -6.81 4.82 -1.90
CA LEU A 118 -5.98 3.91 -2.67
C LEU A 118 -6.16 2.51 -2.09
N VAL A 119 -6.59 1.56 -2.91
CA VAL A 119 -6.75 0.16 -2.54
C VAL A 119 -5.75 -0.66 -3.36
N ILE A 120 -4.97 -1.48 -2.68
CA ILE A 120 -4.06 -2.44 -3.30
C ILE A 120 -4.62 -3.82 -3.04
N HIS A 121 -4.81 -4.58 -4.10
CA HIS A 121 -5.11 -5.99 -4.08
C HIS A 121 -3.85 -6.74 -4.47
N ALA A 122 -3.50 -7.76 -3.70
CA ALA A 122 -2.46 -8.70 -4.06
C ALA A 122 -2.99 -10.12 -3.98
N GLU A 123 -2.60 -10.95 -4.93
CA GLU A 123 -2.87 -12.39 -4.92
C GLU A 123 -1.54 -13.14 -4.83
N PHE A 124 -1.45 -13.99 -3.81
CA PHE A 124 -0.31 -14.87 -3.58
C PHE A 124 -0.72 -16.34 -3.78
N PRO A 125 0.06 -17.13 -4.54
CA PRO A 125 -0.20 -18.53 -4.81
C PRO A 125 0.04 -19.41 -3.59
N GLU A 126 0.82 -18.92 -2.62
CA GLU A 126 1.26 -19.63 -1.43
C GLU A 126 1.29 -18.73 -0.20
N ALA A 127 1.49 -19.33 0.97
CA ALA A 127 1.63 -18.60 2.21
C ALA A 127 2.88 -17.71 2.19
N VAL A 128 2.75 -16.48 2.68
CA VAL A 128 3.81 -15.48 2.65
C VAL A 128 3.82 -14.64 3.93
N HIS A 129 5.02 -14.31 4.40
CA HIS A 129 5.26 -13.39 5.50
C HIS A 129 5.76 -12.07 4.92
N LEU A 130 4.97 -11.01 5.05
CA LEU A 130 5.41 -9.69 4.61
C LEU A 130 6.44 -9.13 5.60
N SER A 131 7.46 -8.47 5.09
CA SER A 131 8.48 -7.79 5.89
C SER A 131 8.02 -6.38 6.20
N VAL A 132 7.76 -6.09 7.48
CA VAL A 132 7.31 -4.76 7.92
C VAL A 132 8.41 -3.70 7.76
N GLU A 133 9.67 -4.07 7.99
CA GLU A 133 10.83 -3.18 7.81
C GLU A 133 11.23 -3.04 6.34
N GLY A 134 11.05 -4.09 5.54
CA GLY A 134 11.38 -4.09 4.11
C GLY A 134 10.31 -3.41 3.25
N SER A 135 9.06 -3.36 3.72
CA SER A 135 7.95 -2.76 2.99
C SER A 135 7.78 -1.29 3.35
N TYR A 136 7.42 -0.47 2.37
CA TYR A 136 7.23 0.95 2.59
C TYR A 136 6.25 1.60 1.59
N ILE A 137 5.79 2.79 1.97
CA ILE A 137 5.12 3.73 1.08
C ILE A 137 5.92 5.03 0.98
N ASN A 138 5.80 5.71 -0.15
CA ASN A 138 6.38 7.03 -0.37
C ASN A 138 5.44 7.85 -1.27
N PHE A 139 4.39 8.43 -0.68
CA PHE A 139 3.33 9.10 -1.41
C PHE A 139 3.52 10.61 -1.49
N PHE A 140 3.74 11.26 -0.34
CA PHE A 140 3.63 12.71 -0.20
C PHE A 140 5.00 13.37 0.02
N LYS A 141 5.17 14.54 -0.58
CA LYS A 141 6.35 15.42 -0.44
C LYS A 141 6.29 16.27 0.82
#